data_AF-A0A3D4JQQ8-F1
#
_entry.id   AF-A0A3D4JQQ8-F1
#
_cell.length_a   1.000
_cell.length_b   1.000
_cell.length_c   1.000
_cell.angle_alpha   90.00
_cell.angle_beta   90.00
_cell.angle_gamma   90.00
#
_symmetry.space_group_name_H-M   'P 1'
#
loop_
_entity.id
_entity.type
_entity.pdbx_description
1 polymer ?
#
loop_
_entity_poly.entity_id
_entity_poly.type
_entity_poly.pdbx_seq_one_letter_code
_entity_poly.pdbx_strand_id
1 'polypeptide(L)'
;MDIEFNKREDQNRLKLSEINRLLTEIKKGGGEKRLQKLREEGKMTARERIDYLLDKDSESIEIGAFAGYEMYEEHGGCPSGG
;
A
#
# COMPACT_ATOMS: atom_id res chain seq x y z
N MET A 1 25.87 -23.01 10.89
CA MET A 1 24.57 -22.85 10.22
C MET A 1 23.51 -23.28 11.21
N ASP A 2 22.68 -22.36 11.68
CA ASP A 2 21.60 -22.65 12.62
C ASP A 2 20.32 -22.90 11.80
N ILE A 3 19.93 -24.17 11.71
CA ILE A 3 18.81 -24.60 10.87
C ILE A 3 17.49 -24.01 11.37
N GLU A 4 17.34 -23.89 12.70
CA GLU A 4 16.15 -23.30 13.31
C GLU A 4 16.05 -21.80 13.01
N PHE A 5 17.18 -21.09 13.11
CA PHE A 5 17.25 -19.68 12.72
C PHE A 5 16.87 -19.49 11.24
N ASN A 6 17.50 -20.24 10.34
CA ASN A 6 17.28 -20.13 8.89
C ASN A 6 15.81 -20.39 8.52
N LYS A 7 15.16 -21.36 9.17
CA LYS A 7 13.74 -21.67 8.95
C LYS A 7 12.83 -20.51 9.35
N ARG A 8 13.12 -19.85 10.48
CA ARG A 8 12.36 -18.67 10.95
C ARG A 8 12.61 -17.46 10.06
N GLU A 9 13.85 -17.27 9.62
CA GLU A 9 14.21 -16.21 8.69
C GLU A 9 13.43 -16.36 7.37
N ASP A 10 13.41 -17.55 6.78
CA ASP A 10 12.72 -17.82 5.52
C ASP A 10 11.21 -17.57 5.64
N GLN A 11 10.59 -18.06 6.73
CA GLN A 11 9.17 -17.82 7.01
C GLN A 11 8.85 -16.32 7.14
N ASN A 12 9.70 -15.55 7.82
CA ASN A 12 9.49 -14.11 7.96
C ASN A 12 9.69 -13.36 6.64
N ARG A 13 10.67 -13.76 5.82
CA ARG A 13 10.88 -13.18 4.49
C ARG A 13 9.69 -13.44 3.56
N LEU A 14 9.10 -14.64 3.61
CA LEU A 14 7.89 -14.97 2.84
C LEU A 14 6.71 -14.10 3.26
N LYS A 15 6.46 -13.95 4.56
CA LYS A 15 5.39 -13.07 5.07
C LYS A 15 5.60 -11.61 4.69
N LEU A 16 6.85 -11.12 4.77
CA LEU A 16 7.18 -9.76 4.35
C LEU A 16 6.91 -9.55 2.85
N SER A 17 7.26 -10.53 2.01
CA SER A 17 6.97 -10.49 0.58
C SER A 17 5.45 -10.40 0.30
N GLU A 18 4.66 -11.19 1.03
CA GLU A 18 3.20 -11.14 0.93
C GLU A 18 2.63 -9.77 1.33
N ILE A 19 3.09 -9.20 2.45
CA ILE A 19 2.70 -7.86 2.89
C ILE A 19 3.04 -6.81 1.82
N ASN A 20 4.25 -6.85 1.25
CA ASN A 20 4.67 -5.91 0.22
C ASN A 20 3.83 -6.03 -1.06
N ARG A 21 3.43 -7.25 -1.43
CA ARG A 21 2.53 -7.48 -2.56
C ARG A 21 1.16 -6.84 -2.31
N LEU A 22 0.57 -7.06 -1.13
CA LEU A 22 -0.73 -6.47 -0.78
C LEU A 22 -0.65 -4.93 -0.73
N LEU A 23 0.42 -4.38 -0.15
CA LEU A 23 0.65 -2.93 -0.13
C LEU A 23 0.73 -2.33 -1.55
N THR A 24 1.28 -3.06 -2.51
CA THR A 24 1.35 -2.61 -3.91
C THR A 24 -0.04 -2.50 -4.52
N GLU A 25 -0.95 -3.41 -4.20
CA GLU A 25 -2.35 -3.34 -4.65
C GLU A 25 -3.12 -2.22 -3.94
N ILE A 26 -2.95 -2.11 -2.62
CA ILE A 26 -3.52 -1.03 -1.80
C ILE A 26 -3.16 0.35 -2.35
N LYS A 27 -1.89 0.56 -2.74
CA LYS A 27 -1.41 1.83 -3.31
C LYS A 27 -2.10 2.22 -4.62
N LYS A 28 -2.76 1.28 -5.32
CA LYS A 28 -3.58 1.58 -6.51
C LYS A 28 -4.93 2.22 -6.13
N GLY A 29 -5.31 2.22 -4.86
CA GLY A 29 -6.53 2.85 -4.34
C GLY A 29 -7.77 2.43 -5.12
N GLY A 30 -8.53 3.40 -5.63
CA GLY A 30 -9.73 3.15 -6.47
C GLY A 30 -9.47 2.55 -7.85
N GLY A 31 -8.25 2.08 -8.13
CA GLY A 31 -7.81 1.47 -9.38
C GLY A 31 -7.23 2.46 -10.40
N GLU A 32 -6.38 1.95 -11.29
CA GLU A 32 -5.62 2.76 -12.27
C GLU A 32 -6.52 3.68 -13.11
N LYS A 33 -7.69 3.20 -13.54
CA LYS A 33 -8.64 3.99 -14.34
C LYS A 33 -9.09 5.28 -13.63
N ARG A 34 -9.35 5.21 -12.32
CA ARG A 34 -9.78 6.39 -11.55
C ARG A 34 -8.60 7.32 -11.29
N LEU A 35 -7.42 6.79 -11.00
CA LEU A 35 -6.20 7.58 -10.84
C LEU A 35 -5.85 8.33 -12.13
N GLN A 36 -5.93 7.67 -13.28
CA GLN A 36 -5.67 8.28 -14.58
C GLN A 36 -6.67 9.40 -14.88
N LYS A 37 -7.97 9.15 -14.68
CA LYS A 37 -9.00 10.19 -14.85
C LYS A 37 -8.72 11.41 -13.97
N LEU A 38 -8.30 11.22 -12.72
CA LEU A 38 -7.97 12.32 -11.81
C LEU A 38 -6.79 13.15 -12.35
N ARG A 39 -5.76 12.49 -12.87
CA ARG A 39 -4.61 13.15 -13.51
C ARG A 39 -4.99 13.88 -14.79
N GLU A 40 -5.88 13.33 -15.60
CA GLU A 40 -6.42 13.97 -16.82
C GLU A 40 -7.21 15.25 -16.48
N GLU A 41 -7.87 15.30 -15.32
CA GLU A 41 -8.49 16.52 -14.79
C GLU A 41 -7.46 17.54 -14.23
N GLY A 42 -6.15 17.27 -14.36
CA GLY A 42 -5.08 18.12 -13.84
C GLY A 42 -4.90 18.05 -12.32
N LYS A 43 -5.45 17.02 -11.67
CA LYS A 43 -5.39 16.87 -10.20
C LYS A 43 -4.37 15.80 -9.81
N MET A 44 -3.66 16.05 -8.71
CA MET A 44 -2.85 15.05 -8.02
C MET A 44 -3.74 14.10 -7.21
N THR A 45 -3.37 12.82 -7.20
CA THR A 45 -3.89 11.79 -6.28
C THR A 45 -3.52 12.09 -4.84
N ALA A 46 -4.17 11.44 -3.87
CA ALA A 46 -3.88 11.67 -2.46
C ALA A 46 -2.41 11.43 -2.11
N ARG A 47 -1.83 10.33 -2.61
CA ARG A 47 -0.41 9.98 -2.37
C ARG A 47 0.55 10.95 -3.07
N GLU A 48 0.27 11.35 -4.31
CA GLU A 48 1.06 12.37 -5.00
C GLU A 48 1.06 13.73 -4.29
N ARG A 49 -0.06 14.10 -3.63
CA ARG A 49 -0.12 15.33 -2.81
C ARG A 49 0.75 15.23 -1.56
N ILE A 50 0.79 14.06 -0.92
CA ILE A 50 1.65 13.81 0.25
C ILE A 50 3.11 13.89 -0.19
N ASP A 51 3.48 13.19 -1.27
CA ASP A 51 4.84 13.19 -1.81
C ASP A 51 5.30 14.60 -2.22
N TYR A 52 4.40 15.43 -2.75
CA TYR A 52 4.69 16.83 -3.07
C TYR A 52 4.88 17.71 -1.82
N LEU A 53 4.16 17.42 -0.73
CA LEU A 53 4.20 18.19 0.50
C LEU A 53 5.44 17.87 1.36
N LEU A 54 5.89 16.62 1.33
CA LEU A 54 7.04 16.17 2.10
C LEU A 54 8.35 16.71 1.52
N ASP A 55 9.30 16.99 2.40
CA ASP A 55 10.65 17.35 1.98
C ASP A 55 11.28 16.18 1.23
N LYS A 56 11.95 16.49 0.12
CA LYS A 56 12.63 15.48 -0.66
C LYS A 56 13.66 14.75 0.20
N ASP A 57 13.69 13.42 0.07
CA ASP A 57 14.58 12.52 0.82
C ASP A 57 14.35 12.50 2.34
N SER A 58 13.24 13.07 2.82
CA SER A 58 12.83 12.92 4.22
C SER A 58 12.23 11.55 4.50
N GLU A 59 12.49 11.03 5.71
CA GLU A 59 11.83 9.81 6.16
C GLU A 59 10.34 10.09 6.44
N SER A 60 9.49 9.16 6.03
CA SER A 60 8.06 9.20 6.30
C SER A 60 7.55 7.84 6.73
N ILE A 61 6.56 7.83 7.62
CA ILE A 61 5.94 6.62 8.14
C ILE A 61 4.45 6.69 7.82
N GLU A 62 3.98 5.74 7.01
CA GLU A 62 2.57 5.58 6.70
C GLU A 62 1.86 4.81 7.82
N ILE A 63 0.73 5.34 8.29
CA ILE A 63 -0.08 4.71 9.34
C ILE A 63 -1.41 4.28 8.74
N GLY A 64 -1.81 3.03 9.00
CA GLY A 64 -3.13 2.54 8.61
C GLY A 64 -3.27 2.15 7.13
N ALA A 65 -2.17 1.79 6.45
CA ALA A 65 -2.23 1.36 5.04
C ALA A 65 -3.25 0.24 4.76
N PHE A 66 -3.47 -0.66 5.72
CA PHE A 66 -4.45 -1.75 5.64
C PHE A 66 -5.80 -1.43 6.28
N ALA A 67 -6.09 -0.18 6.64
CA ALA A 67 -7.38 0.18 7.22
C ALA A 67 -8.51 -0.25 6.28
N GLY A 68 -9.47 -1.02 6.75
CA GLY A 68 -10.58 -1.48 5.90
C GLY A 68 -10.24 -2.55 4.85
N TYR A 69 -9.02 -3.10 4.84
CA TYR A 69 -8.67 -4.24 3.99
C TYR A 69 -9.56 -5.45 4.34
N GLU A 70 -10.08 -6.13 3.32
CA GLU A 70 -11.06 -7.24 3.43
C GLU A 70 -12.36 -6.88 4.16
N MET A 71 -12.66 -5.58 4.29
CA MET A 71 -13.94 -5.10 4.80
C MET A 71 -14.87 -4.66 3.66
N TYR A 72 -16.16 -4.59 3.97
CA TYR A 72 -17.20 -4.03 3.09
C TYR A 72 -17.38 -4.79 1.75
N GLU A 73 -17.16 -6.11 1.73
CA GLU A 73 -17.36 -6.94 0.52
C GLU A 73 -18.76 -6.74 -0.10
N GLU A 74 -19.79 -6.59 0.72
CA GLU A 74 -21.18 -6.34 0.29
C GLU A 74 -21.36 -5.03 -0.50
N HIS A 75 -20.42 -4.10 -0.41
CA HIS A 75 -20.40 -2.82 -1.13
C HIS A 75 -19.39 -2.80 -2.30
N GLY A 76 -18.88 -3.96 -2.70
CA GLY A 76 -17.86 -4.09 -3.75
C GLY A 76 -16.42 -4.12 -3.21
N GLY A 77 -16.25 -4.17 -1.88
CA GLY A 77 -14.97 -4.23 -1.21
C GLY A 77 -14.23 -2.90 -1.16
N CYS A 78 -13.35 -2.75 -0.16
CA CYS A 78 -12.41 -1.64 -0.06
C CYS A 78 -10.97 -2.18 -0.16
N PRO A 79 -10.13 -1.72 -1.11
CA PRO A 79 -8.73 -2.13 -1.14
C PRO A 79 -8.01 -1.64 0.13
N SER A 80 -8.25 -0.38 0.54
CA SER A 80 -7.95 0.16 1.87
C SER A 80 -8.58 1.56 2.02
N GLY A 81 -8.64 2.05 3.26
CA GLY A 81 -8.92 3.44 3.64
C GLY A 81 -7.67 4.31 3.76
N GLY A 82 -6.49 3.79 3.38
CA GLY A 82 -5.20 4.48 3.36
C GLY A 82 -4.58 4.52 1.97
#